data_AF-A0A942DEZ1-F1
#
_entry.id   AF-A0A942DEZ1-F1
#
_cell.length_a   1.000
_cell.length_b   1.000
_cell.length_c   1.000
_cell.angle_alpha   90.00
_cell.angle_beta   90.00
_cell.angle_gamma   90.00
#
_symmetry.space_group_name_H-M   'P 1'
#
loop_
_entity.id
_entity.type
_entity.pdbx_description
1 polymer ?
#
loop_
_entity_poly.entity_id
_entity_poly.type
_entity_poly.pdbx_seq_one_letter_code
_entity_poly.pdbx_strand_id
1 'polypeptide(L)'
;MSHRESSDRPSDSLNQKQNGVNVDVLQLYANSACHNSGHGALPESIDFASAASPYGSTPEEQSKLFKQVSEGHLDWKGFSSAENKLLTGSSSNDVTEHVTSYKDGYWKPVYARLDTQQKSIWTAVKNHDLSEADFQKIEATEQRIETLKANLEKDGSLSPTDRTTLNRAIDAQWEDFKTAYARDRKHPSGQPSGGGTDTNIPPSGGDTNTPPNGGDTNIPPSGGDTNIPPGGDTNTGTNTNPDGQFTIKDGQIIGPDGKPFIAKGIAVNAGSAVQDEATILKYFPKVNTIRLATGADGNTYTGKGKTPEEVAQETQQFIDDMTKRGIVVIVDDHQPGDRHVPATGSALKAEEDWYAKLAQANKNNPYVWFQTPNEPVPGNASTFVKDTVAEEKAIYNAVRSTGNDNIVVAEMASNYTADRITGDPSVFSEYSSMKNVVFDYHIYNRTPEFIKHRLASTAPITDTQGVIPAIIGEYGNTDSGGTLVTAAGDRNLKAVQESGLGSVAWALHNGSAKTDENKLLDKNGQLTPYGQEVADYINS
;
A
#
# COMPACT_ATOMS: atom_id res chain seq x y z
N MET A 1 -53.85 4.71 -74.13
CA MET A 1 -53.02 3.76 -74.91
C MET A 1 -51.64 3.75 -74.26
N SER A 2 -51.45 3.01 -73.15
CA SER A 2 -51.14 1.55 -73.04
C SER A 2 -49.70 1.27 -73.47
N HIS A 3 -48.78 0.67 -72.72
CA HIS A 3 -48.74 -0.21 -71.52
C HIS A 3 -47.50 0.20 -70.69
N ARG A 4 -47.39 0.20 -69.35
CA ARG A 4 -47.70 -0.74 -68.25
C ARG A 4 -47.04 -2.13 -68.39
N GLU A 5 -45.83 -2.26 -67.86
CA GLU A 5 -45.34 -3.52 -67.27
C GLU A 5 -44.85 -3.28 -65.85
N SER A 6 -45.62 -3.86 -64.94
CA SER A 6 -45.29 -4.24 -63.58
C SER A 6 -44.43 -5.50 -63.60
N SER A 7 -43.39 -5.57 -62.78
CA SER A 7 -42.85 -6.86 -62.35
C SER A 7 -42.69 -6.86 -60.84
N ASP A 8 -43.41 -7.77 -60.25
CA ASP A 8 -43.60 -8.05 -58.84
C ASP A 8 -42.28 -8.27 -58.08
N ARG A 9 -42.26 -7.82 -56.82
CA ARG A 9 -41.34 -8.33 -55.79
C ARG A 9 -41.92 -9.65 -55.26
N PRO A 10 -41.22 -10.78 -55.36
CA PRO A 10 -41.51 -11.93 -54.51
C PRO A 10 -40.82 -11.69 -53.16
N SER A 11 -41.64 -11.53 -52.12
CA SER A 11 -41.25 -11.86 -50.75
C SER A 11 -41.29 -13.37 -50.62
N ASP A 12 -40.14 -14.03 -50.79
CA ASP A 12 -39.97 -15.42 -50.37
C ASP A 12 -38.85 -15.53 -49.34
N SER A 13 -39.31 -15.63 -48.09
CA SER A 13 -38.56 -16.14 -46.96
C SER A 13 -38.19 -17.60 -47.21
N LEU A 14 -36.94 -17.86 -47.59
CA LEU A 14 -36.36 -19.20 -47.55
C LEU A 14 -35.56 -19.36 -46.26
N ASN A 15 -36.24 -19.95 -45.28
CA ASN A 15 -35.65 -20.68 -44.17
C ASN A 15 -34.62 -21.68 -44.71
N GLN A 16 -33.33 -21.38 -44.58
CA GLN A 16 -32.31 -22.42 -44.46
C GLN A 16 -31.71 -22.35 -43.06
N LYS A 17 -32.13 -23.33 -42.23
CA LYS A 17 -31.36 -23.75 -41.07
C LYS A 17 -30.01 -24.25 -41.58
N GLN A 18 -28.99 -23.41 -41.54
CA GLN A 18 -27.61 -23.89 -41.44
C GLN A 18 -27.26 -24.04 -39.96
N ASN A 19 -26.76 -25.22 -39.64
CA ASN A 19 -26.57 -25.73 -38.30
C ASN A 19 -25.62 -24.85 -37.48
N GLY A 20 -26.17 -24.08 -36.55
CA GLY A 20 -25.59 -23.81 -35.22
C GLY A 20 -24.09 -23.51 -35.09
N VAL A 21 -23.47 -22.79 -36.03
CA VAL A 21 -22.10 -22.29 -35.86
C VAL A 21 -22.15 -20.78 -35.69
N ASN A 22 -21.57 -20.30 -34.59
CA ASN A 22 -21.48 -18.89 -34.26
C ASN A 22 -20.52 -18.18 -35.24
N VAL A 23 -21.02 -17.16 -35.94
CA VAL A 23 -20.33 -16.42 -37.02
C VAL A 23 -19.03 -15.76 -36.52
N ASP A 24 -18.95 -15.48 -35.22
CA ASP A 24 -17.78 -14.85 -34.58
C ASP A 24 -16.55 -15.78 -34.52
N VAL A 25 -16.74 -17.10 -34.50
CA VAL A 25 -15.64 -18.08 -34.46
C VAL A 25 -14.96 -18.22 -35.83
N LEU A 26 -15.74 -18.08 -36.91
CA LEU A 26 -15.23 -18.11 -38.29
C LEU A 26 -14.41 -16.85 -38.64
N GLN A 27 -14.77 -15.70 -38.07
CA GLN A 27 -14.03 -14.45 -38.25
C GLN A 27 -12.64 -14.50 -37.57
N LEU A 28 -12.52 -15.18 -36.42
CA LEU A 28 -11.26 -15.40 -35.71
C LEU A 28 -10.33 -16.38 -36.46
N TYR A 29 -10.89 -17.41 -37.10
CA TYR A 29 -10.11 -18.36 -37.91
C TYR A 29 -9.56 -17.70 -39.19
N ALA A 30 -10.34 -16.81 -39.83
CA ALA A 30 -9.90 -16.07 -41.01
C ALA A 30 -8.73 -15.10 -40.72
N ASN A 31 -8.72 -14.47 -39.55
CA ASN A 31 -7.67 -13.52 -39.17
C ASN A 31 -6.32 -14.21 -38.82
N SER A 32 -6.37 -15.44 -38.30
CA SER A 32 -5.18 -16.24 -38.00
C SER A 32 -4.50 -16.78 -39.27
N ALA A 33 -5.28 -17.26 -40.25
CA ALA A 33 -4.73 -17.78 -41.52
C ALA A 33 -4.05 -16.69 -42.38
N CYS A 34 -4.48 -15.43 -42.28
CA CYS A 34 -3.91 -14.31 -43.03
C CYS A 34 -2.54 -13.83 -42.50
N HIS A 35 -2.18 -14.12 -41.24
CA HIS A 35 -0.89 -13.64 -40.68
C HIS A 35 0.32 -14.48 -41.11
N ASN A 36 0.12 -15.70 -41.62
CA ASN A 36 1.23 -16.62 -41.97
C ASN A 36 1.56 -16.71 -43.47
N SER A 37 0.89 -15.95 -44.34
CA SER A 37 1.22 -15.90 -45.76
C SER A 37 1.44 -14.46 -46.19
N GLY A 38 2.65 -13.95 -45.95
CA GLY A 38 3.03 -12.62 -46.42
C GLY A 38 3.04 -12.56 -47.95
N HIS A 39 1.91 -12.21 -48.58
CA HIS A 39 1.78 -11.54 -49.88
C HIS A 39 0.31 -11.14 -50.11
N GLY A 40 0.11 -10.01 -50.82
CA GLY A 40 -1.13 -9.24 -50.81
C GLY A 40 -2.30 -9.72 -51.68
N ALA A 41 -3.42 -8.99 -51.49
CA ALA A 41 -4.73 -8.98 -52.16
C ALA A 41 -5.63 -10.24 -52.03
N LEU A 42 -6.86 -10.01 -51.56
CA LEU A 42 -7.95 -10.98 -51.43
C LEU A 42 -8.57 -11.34 -52.80
N PRO A 43 -8.87 -12.62 -53.09
CA PRO A 43 -9.82 -12.98 -54.14
C PRO A 43 -11.27 -13.02 -53.61
N GLU A 44 -12.23 -12.61 -54.43
CA GLU A 44 -13.64 -12.37 -54.08
C GLU A 44 -14.52 -13.62 -53.81
N SER A 45 -13.98 -14.84 -53.77
CA SER A 45 -14.75 -15.99 -53.29
C SER A 45 -13.88 -17.21 -52.98
N ILE A 46 -13.94 -17.72 -51.74
CA ILE A 46 -13.41 -19.04 -51.36
C ILE A 46 -14.59 -19.98 -51.10
N ASP A 47 -14.62 -21.10 -51.81
CA ASP A 47 -15.57 -22.20 -51.62
C ASP A 47 -15.09 -23.11 -50.47
N PHE A 48 -15.88 -23.20 -49.40
CA PHE A 48 -15.52 -23.87 -48.14
C PHE A 48 -15.76 -25.39 -48.15
N ALA A 49 -16.26 -25.98 -49.24
CA ALA A 49 -16.73 -27.37 -49.23
C ALA A 49 -15.65 -28.47 -49.43
N SER A 50 -14.36 -28.14 -49.56
CA SER A 50 -13.35 -29.17 -49.95
C SER A 50 -12.01 -29.19 -49.19
N ALA A 51 -11.83 -28.41 -48.13
CA ALA A 51 -10.57 -28.44 -47.37
C ALA A 51 -10.61 -29.47 -46.23
N ALA A 52 -10.12 -30.68 -46.48
CA ALA A 52 -9.79 -31.63 -45.41
C ALA A 52 -8.52 -31.17 -44.68
N SER A 53 -8.55 -31.17 -43.35
CA SER A 53 -7.39 -30.89 -42.49
C SER A 53 -6.29 -31.94 -42.70
N PRO A 54 -5.02 -31.56 -42.87
CA PRO A 54 -3.91 -32.51 -43.02
C PRO A 54 -3.60 -33.31 -41.74
N TYR A 55 -4.37 -33.14 -40.66
CA TYR A 55 -4.11 -33.73 -39.34
C TYR A 55 -5.21 -34.68 -38.84
N GLY A 56 -6.07 -35.17 -39.74
CA GLY A 56 -6.92 -36.34 -39.50
C GLY A 56 -8.10 -36.16 -38.53
N SER A 57 -8.33 -34.94 -38.03
CA SER A 57 -9.51 -34.60 -37.23
C SER A 57 -10.46 -33.71 -38.01
N THR A 58 -11.75 -33.94 -37.77
CA THR A 58 -12.83 -33.16 -38.36
C THR A 58 -13.02 -31.83 -37.61
N PRO A 59 -13.48 -30.76 -38.28
CA PRO A 59 -13.84 -29.50 -37.62
C PRO A 59 -14.83 -29.68 -36.45
N GLU A 60 -15.68 -30.70 -36.50
CA GLU A 60 -16.64 -31.04 -35.45
C GLU A 60 -15.98 -31.66 -34.20
N GLU A 61 -14.88 -32.40 -34.35
CA GLU A 61 -14.09 -32.92 -33.22
C GLU A 61 -13.34 -31.78 -32.51
N GLN A 62 -12.75 -30.86 -33.27
CA GLN A 62 -12.07 -29.69 -32.72
C GLN A 62 -13.06 -28.75 -32.00
N SER A 63 -14.25 -28.55 -32.58
CA SER A 63 -15.32 -27.77 -31.97
C SER A 63 -15.84 -28.38 -30.66
N LYS A 64 -16.00 -29.71 -30.60
CA LYS A 64 -16.38 -30.43 -29.37
C LYS A 64 -15.34 -30.29 -28.26
N LEU A 65 -14.05 -30.41 -28.60
CA LEU A 65 -12.97 -30.26 -27.62
C LEU A 65 -12.92 -28.83 -27.06
N PHE A 66 -13.01 -27.82 -27.92
CA PHE A 66 -13.07 -26.41 -27.51
C PHE A 66 -14.26 -26.12 -26.60
N LYS A 67 -15.43 -26.69 -26.92
CA LYS A 67 -16.63 -26.55 -26.11
C LYS A 67 -16.46 -27.13 -24.72
N GLN A 68 -15.97 -28.37 -24.59
CA GLN A 68 -15.74 -29.04 -23.30
C GLN A 68 -14.79 -28.26 -22.40
N VAL A 69 -13.77 -27.66 -23.00
CA VAL A 69 -12.79 -26.85 -22.30
C VAL A 69 -13.35 -25.49 -21.85
N SER A 70 -14.14 -24.83 -22.71
CA SER A 70 -14.82 -23.58 -22.36
C SER A 70 -15.86 -23.75 -21.25
N GLU A 71 -16.42 -24.95 -21.12
CA GLU A 71 -17.42 -25.32 -20.11
C GLU A 71 -16.79 -25.88 -18.81
N GLY A 72 -15.46 -25.99 -18.74
CA GLY A 72 -14.73 -26.43 -17.54
C GLY A 72 -14.81 -27.93 -17.27
N HIS A 73 -15.16 -28.73 -18.28
CA HIS A 73 -15.22 -30.19 -18.17
C HIS A 73 -13.86 -30.88 -18.28
N LEU A 74 -12.80 -30.16 -18.64
CA LEU A 74 -11.43 -30.65 -18.76
C LEU A 74 -10.44 -29.66 -18.11
N ASP A 75 -9.51 -30.18 -17.31
CA ASP A 75 -8.38 -29.42 -16.77
C ASP A 75 -7.25 -29.36 -17.81
N TRP A 76 -6.82 -28.14 -18.16
CA TRP A 76 -5.77 -27.90 -19.14
C TRP A 76 -4.41 -28.52 -18.78
N LYS A 77 -4.19 -28.87 -17.51
CA LYS A 77 -2.97 -29.57 -17.06
C LYS A 77 -2.96 -31.06 -17.41
N GLY A 78 -4.09 -31.61 -17.88
CA GLY A 78 -4.25 -33.03 -18.20
C GLY A 78 -4.09 -33.42 -19.67
N PHE A 79 -3.85 -32.47 -20.58
CA PHE A 79 -3.78 -32.78 -22.00
C PHE A 79 -2.55 -33.60 -22.37
N SER A 80 -2.78 -34.70 -23.08
CA SER A 80 -1.72 -35.43 -23.75
C SER A 80 -1.08 -34.57 -24.85
N SER A 81 0.16 -34.88 -25.23
CA SER A 81 0.85 -34.16 -26.31
C SER A 81 0.09 -34.24 -27.65
N ALA A 82 -0.75 -35.27 -27.84
CA ALA A 82 -1.61 -35.43 -29.00
C ALA A 82 -2.77 -34.42 -29.02
N GLU A 83 -3.40 -34.17 -27.86
CA GLU A 83 -4.50 -33.20 -27.73
C GLU A 83 -4.01 -31.76 -27.86
N ASN A 84 -2.84 -31.45 -27.30
CA ASN A 84 -2.21 -30.13 -27.49
C ASN A 84 -1.84 -29.86 -28.96
N LYS A 85 -1.34 -30.87 -29.67
CA LYS A 85 -1.04 -30.77 -31.11
C LYS A 85 -2.29 -30.61 -31.96
N LEU A 86 -3.40 -31.23 -31.54
CA LEU A 86 -4.72 -31.11 -32.17
C LEU A 86 -5.32 -29.71 -32.04
N LEU A 87 -5.10 -29.03 -30.91
CA LEU A 87 -5.65 -27.71 -30.62
C LEU A 87 -4.83 -26.55 -31.21
N THR A 88 -3.51 -26.71 -31.31
CA THR A 88 -2.60 -25.59 -31.65
C THR A 88 -1.83 -25.77 -32.96
N GLY A 89 -1.82 -26.99 -33.53
CA GLY A 89 -1.02 -27.31 -34.72
C GLY A 89 0.50 -27.31 -34.50
N SER A 90 1.00 -26.95 -33.32
CA SER A 90 2.41 -26.83 -32.96
C SER A 90 2.75 -27.69 -31.74
N SER A 91 4.02 -28.10 -31.61
CA SER A 91 4.48 -29.00 -30.53
C SER A 91 5.25 -28.32 -29.39
N SER A 92 5.34 -26.99 -29.29
CA SER A 92 5.80 -26.30 -28.07
C SER A 92 5.68 -24.76 -28.13
N ASN A 93 5.55 -24.15 -26.94
CA ASN A 93 5.67 -22.73 -26.57
C ASN A 93 4.61 -21.68 -27.01
N ASP A 94 3.79 -21.92 -28.04
CA ASP A 94 2.73 -20.94 -28.46
C ASP A 94 1.54 -20.80 -27.49
N VAL A 95 1.37 -21.76 -26.57
CA VAL A 95 0.24 -21.79 -25.63
C VAL A 95 0.31 -20.62 -24.63
N THR A 96 1.51 -20.23 -24.22
CA THR A 96 1.70 -19.15 -23.22
C THR A 96 1.33 -17.78 -23.79
N GLU A 97 1.57 -17.54 -25.08
CA GLU A 97 1.28 -16.27 -25.75
C GLU A 97 -0.22 -16.09 -26.00
N HIS A 98 -0.93 -17.18 -26.35
CA HIS A 98 -2.39 -17.19 -26.47
C HIS A 98 -3.11 -17.02 -25.12
N VAL A 99 -2.58 -17.60 -24.03
CA VAL A 99 -3.12 -17.44 -22.68
C VAL A 99 -3.00 -16.00 -22.19
N THR A 100 -1.90 -15.32 -22.54
CA THR A 100 -1.68 -13.90 -22.19
C THR A 100 -2.65 -13.00 -22.96
N SER A 101 -2.81 -13.23 -24.27
CA SER A 101 -3.79 -12.51 -25.11
C SER A 101 -5.24 -12.67 -24.64
N TYR A 102 -5.63 -13.88 -24.21
CA TYR A 102 -6.98 -14.13 -23.69
C TYR A 102 -7.23 -13.44 -22.33
N LYS A 103 -6.21 -13.44 -21.46
CA LYS A 103 -6.25 -12.69 -20.20
C LYS A 103 -6.41 -11.18 -20.48
N ASP A 104 -5.61 -10.61 -21.37
CA ASP A 104 -5.63 -9.18 -21.65
C ASP A 104 -6.94 -8.70 -22.30
N GLY A 105 -7.53 -9.52 -23.20
CA GLY A 105 -8.77 -9.19 -23.88
C GLY A 105 -10.00 -9.14 -22.96
N TYR A 106 -10.05 -9.99 -21.93
CA TYR A 106 -11.23 -10.11 -21.05
C TYR A 106 -11.11 -9.31 -19.75
N TRP A 107 -9.91 -9.16 -19.20
CA TRP A 107 -9.70 -8.50 -17.91
C TRP A 107 -9.64 -6.98 -18.01
N LYS A 108 -9.07 -6.47 -19.11
CA LYS A 108 -8.92 -5.03 -19.33
C LYS A 108 -10.25 -4.26 -19.26
N PRO A 109 -11.38 -4.76 -19.81
CA PRO A 109 -12.68 -4.10 -19.65
C PRO A 109 -13.23 -4.12 -18.21
N VAL A 110 -13.03 -5.22 -17.46
CA VAL A 110 -13.49 -5.33 -16.07
C VAL A 110 -12.74 -4.35 -15.17
N TYR A 111 -11.43 -4.26 -15.31
CA TYR A 111 -10.60 -3.31 -14.57
C TYR A 111 -10.88 -1.86 -14.96
N ALA A 112 -11.04 -1.56 -16.25
CA ALA A 112 -11.40 -0.21 -16.70
C ALA A 112 -12.77 0.24 -16.17
N ARG A 113 -13.74 -0.67 -16.07
CA ARG A 113 -15.05 -0.41 -15.48
C ARG A 113 -14.93 -0.11 -13.98
N LEU A 114 -14.19 -0.93 -13.25
CA LEU A 114 -13.97 -0.73 -11.81
C LEU A 114 -13.28 0.61 -11.52
N ASP A 115 -12.22 0.95 -12.27
CA ASP A 115 -11.51 2.23 -12.15
C ASP A 115 -12.43 3.43 -12.39
N THR A 116 -13.31 3.34 -13.40
CA THR A 116 -14.31 4.38 -13.69
C THR A 116 -15.32 4.55 -12.55
N GLN A 117 -15.78 3.45 -11.95
CA GLN A 117 -16.71 3.47 -10.83
C GLN A 117 -16.05 4.05 -9.57
N GLN A 118 -14.82 3.63 -9.25
CA GLN A 118 -14.04 4.15 -8.13
C GLN A 118 -13.81 5.67 -8.25
N LYS A 119 -13.47 6.18 -9.44
CA LYS A 119 -13.35 7.63 -9.70
C LYS A 119 -14.65 8.40 -9.41
N SER A 120 -15.79 7.82 -9.76
CA SER A 120 -17.11 8.45 -9.56
C SER A 120 -17.52 8.45 -8.08
N ILE A 121 -17.33 7.33 -7.38
CA ILE A 121 -17.52 7.22 -5.93
C ILE A 121 -16.67 8.27 -5.22
N TRP A 122 -15.40 8.39 -5.62
CA TRP A 122 -14.47 9.31 -4.97
C TRP A 122 -14.81 10.79 -5.20
N THR A 123 -15.25 11.13 -6.41
CA THR A 123 -15.72 12.50 -6.70
C THR A 123 -16.88 12.89 -5.78
N ALA A 124 -17.80 11.96 -5.49
CA ALA A 124 -18.89 12.18 -4.56
C ALA A 124 -18.42 12.33 -3.10
N VAL A 125 -17.50 11.48 -2.63
CA VAL A 125 -16.91 11.61 -1.28
C VAL A 125 -16.25 12.97 -1.10
N LYS A 126 -15.42 13.40 -2.06
CA LYS A 126 -14.72 14.69 -2.03
C LYS A 126 -15.67 15.89 -1.95
N ASN A 127 -16.84 15.77 -2.56
CA ASN A 127 -17.85 16.82 -2.54
C ASN A 127 -18.77 16.76 -1.29
N HIS A 128 -18.52 15.83 -0.36
CA HIS A 128 -19.42 15.51 0.75
C HIS A 128 -20.83 15.09 0.31
N ASP A 129 -20.95 14.47 -0.87
CA ASP A 129 -22.22 14.00 -1.44
C ASP A 129 -22.64 12.61 -0.91
N LEU A 130 -21.90 12.04 0.05
CA LEU A 130 -22.17 10.74 0.66
C LEU A 130 -22.08 10.81 2.18
N SER A 131 -23.04 10.18 2.86
CA SER A 131 -22.98 9.94 4.30
C SER A 131 -21.92 8.90 4.68
N GLU A 132 -21.38 9.02 5.89
CA GLU A 132 -20.41 8.06 6.47
C GLU A 132 -20.92 6.61 6.42
N ALA A 133 -22.21 6.40 6.68
CA ALA A 133 -22.81 5.07 6.68
C ALA A 133 -22.91 4.46 5.27
N ASP A 134 -23.08 5.26 4.22
CA ASP A 134 -23.05 4.74 2.84
C ASP A 134 -21.63 4.49 2.37
N PHE A 135 -20.69 5.35 2.79
CA PHE A 135 -19.28 5.15 2.50
C PHE A 135 -18.78 3.80 3.05
N GLN A 136 -19.09 3.48 4.30
CA GLN A 136 -18.73 2.19 4.92
C GLN A 136 -19.32 0.97 4.18
N LYS A 137 -20.53 1.09 3.61
CA LYS A 137 -21.13 0.00 2.80
C LYS A 137 -20.42 -0.19 1.46
N ILE A 138 -20.05 0.92 0.82
CA ILE A 138 -19.28 0.90 -0.44
C ILE A 138 -17.90 0.28 -0.21
N GLU A 139 -17.24 0.63 0.90
CA GLU A 139 -15.94 0.09 1.32
C GLU A 139 -15.99 -1.40 1.63
N ALA A 140 -17.01 -1.88 2.37
CA ALA A 140 -17.18 -3.31 2.62
C ALA A 140 -17.33 -4.12 1.32
N THR A 141 -17.96 -3.54 0.30
CA THR A 141 -18.09 -4.17 -1.02
C THR A 141 -16.76 -4.14 -1.79
N GLU A 142 -15.96 -3.09 -1.63
CA GLU A 142 -14.61 -2.98 -2.20
C GLU A 142 -13.68 -4.06 -1.63
N GLN A 143 -13.66 -4.24 -0.31
CA GLN A 143 -12.87 -5.29 0.34
C GLN A 143 -13.24 -6.69 -0.17
N ARG A 144 -14.52 -6.93 -0.46
CA ARG A 144 -15.00 -8.17 -1.06
C ARG A 144 -14.50 -8.34 -2.50
N ILE A 145 -14.48 -7.27 -3.30
CA ILE A 145 -13.92 -7.26 -4.65
C ILE A 145 -12.41 -7.56 -4.61
N GLU A 146 -11.66 -6.94 -3.71
CA GLU A 146 -10.22 -7.18 -3.54
C GLU A 146 -9.92 -8.61 -3.07
N THR A 147 -10.72 -9.15 -2.15
CA THR A 147 -10.61 -10.56 -1.73
C THR A 147 -10.86 -11.50 -2.90
N LEU A 148 -11.88 -11.22 -3.72
CA LEU A 148 -12.14 -11.99 -4.93
C LEU A 148 -10.95 -11.91 -5.87
N LYS A 149 -10.39 -10.71 -6.14
CA LYS A 149 -9.18 -10.47 -6.95
C LYS A 149 -7.97 -11.29 -6.47
N ALA A 150 -7.67 -11.25 -5.18
CA ALA A 150 -6.54 -11.97 -4.60
C ALA A 150 -6.69 -13.50 -4.76
N ASN A 151 -7.91 -14.02 -4.60
CA ASN A 151 -8.19 -15.43 -4.89
C ASN A 151 -7.98 -15.76 -6.39
N LEU A 152 -8.23 -14.81 -7.31
CA LEU A 152 -7.98 -14.98 -8.75
C LEU A 152 -6.50 -15.20 -9.05
N GLU A 153 -5.67 -14.37 -8.45
CA GLU A 153 -4.22 -14.38 -8.66
C GLU A 153 -3.61 -15.68 -8.17
N LYS A 154 -4.18 -16.27 -7.11
CA LYS A 154 -3.74 -17.53 -6.52
C LYS A 154 -4.13 -18.77 -7.34
N ASP A 155 -5.35 -18.82 -7.86
CA ASP A 155 -5.88 -20.04 -8.49
C ASP A 155 -5.67 -20.09 -10.02
N GLY A 156 -5.20 -19.00 -10.62
CA GLY A 156 -4.78 -18.93 -12.03
C GLY A 156 -5.91 -19.04 -13.07
N SER A 157 -7.14 -19.29 -12.64
CA SER A 157 -8.35 -19.25 -13.47
C SER A 157 -9.59 -19.06 -12.59
N LEU A 158 -10.66 -18.50 -13.17
CA LEU A 158 -11.96 -18.46 -12.51
C LEU A 158 -12.93 -19.46 -13.07
N SER A 159 -13.62 -20.14 -12.15
CA SER A 159 -14.89 -20.76 -12.50
C SER A 159 -15.84 -19.70 -13.08
N PRO A 160 -16.72 -20.06 -14.02
CA PRO A 160 -17.80 -19.17 -14.47
C PRO A 160 -18.64 -18.59 -13.31
N THR A 161 -18.75 -19.34 -12.20
CA THR A 161 -19.47 -18.94 -10.98
C THR A 161 -18.79 -17.77 -10.27
N ASP A 162 -17.47 -17.81 -10.12
CA ASP A 162 -16.72 -16.74 -9.45
C ASP A 162 -16.69 -15.47 -10.30
N ARG A 163 -16.59 -15.61 -11.63
CA ARG A 163 -16.75 -14.49 -12.58
C ARG A 163 -18.08 -13.79 -12.41
N THR A 164 -19.15 -14.57 -12.36
CA THR A 164 -20.51 -14.06 -12.16
C THR A 164 -20.66 -13.41 -10.78
N THR A 165 -19.97 -13.93 -9.78
CA THR A 165 -19.99 -13.37 -8.41
C THR A 165 -19.23 -12.05 -8.33
N LEU A 166 -18.06 -11.94 -8.97
CA LEU A 166 -17.30 -10.70 -9.06
C LEU A 166 -18.07 -9.62 -9.82
N ASN A 167 -18.63 -9.94 -10.99
CA ASN A 167 -19.43 -8.98 -11.76
C ASN A 167 -20.66 -8.50 -10.98
N ARG A 168 -21.36 -9.41 -10.28
CA ARG A 168 -22.49 -9.02 -9.40
C ARG A 168 -22.05 -8.14 -8.24
N ALA A 169 -20.87 -8.37 -7.66
CA ALA A 169 -20.36 -7.52 -6.58
C ALA A 169 -20.01 -6.11 -7.08
N ILE A 170 -19.38 -6.01 -8.24
CA ILE A 170 -19.08 -4.72 -8.90
C ILE A 170 -20.38 -3.97 -9.25
N ASP A 171 -21.36 -4.67 -9.84
CA ASP A 171 -22.64 -4.05 -10.20
C ASP A 171 -23.43 -3.63 -8.93
N ALA A 172 -23.42 -4.43 -7.87
CA ALA A 172 -24.05 -4.09 -6.60
C ALA A 172 -23.41 -2.87 -5.94
N GLN A 173 -22.07 -2.79 -5.92
CA GLN A 173 -21.34 -1.61 -5.42
C GLN A 173 -21.78 -0.34 -6.15
N TRP A 174 -21.96 -0.44 -7.47
CA TRP A 174 -22.38 0.69 -8.29
C TRP A 174 -23.83 1.11 -8.05
N GLU A 175 -24.75 0.15 -7.89
CA GLU A 175 -26.14 0.47 -7.53
C GLU A 175 -26.25 1.07 -6.12
N ASP A 176 -25.49 0.56 -5.16
CA ASP A 176 -25.42 1.12 -3.80
C ASP A 176 -24.91 2.56 -3.83
N PHE A 177 -23.83 2.80 -4.59
CA PHE A 177 -23.32 4.16 -4.81
C PHE A 177 -24.36 5.09 -5.44
N LYS A 178 -24.99 4.69 -6.55
CA LYS A 178 -26.02 5.52 -7.20
C LYS A 178 -27.20 5.80 -6.28
N THR A 179 -27.60 4.83 -5.48
CA THR A 179 -28.70 4.98 -4.51
C THR A 179 -28.34 5.96 -3.40
N ALA A 180 -27.15 5.82 -2.82
CA ALA A 180 -26.62 6.73 -1.80
C ALA A 180 -26.48 8.16 -2.35
N TYR A 181 -25.83 8.30 -3.50
CA TYR A 181 -25.63 9.58 -4.18
C TYR A 181 -26.96 10.28 -4.52
N ALA A 182 -27.96 9.54 -5.00
CA ALA A 182 -29.28 10.09 -5.32
C ALA A 182 -30.08 10.49 -4.07
N ARG A 183 -29.89 9.80 -2.95
CA ARG A 183 -30.55 10.09 -1.67
C ARG A 183 -29.99 11.37 -1.05
N ASP A 184 -28.68 11.46 -0.98
CA ASP A 184 -28.01 12.54 -0.24
C ASP A 184 -28.05 13.87 -1.02
N ARG A 185 -28.03 13.81 -2.36
CA ARG A 185 -28.27 15.00 -3.20
C ARG A 185 -29.68 15.59 -3.06
N LYS A 186 -30.69 14.79 -2.70
CA LYS A 186 -32.07 15.29 -2.47
C LYS A 186 -32.23 15.97 -1.10
N HIS A 187 -31.26 15.82 -0.22
CA HIS A 187 -31.24 16.42 1.11
C HIS A 187 -29.90 17.11 1.36
N PRO A 188 -29.56 18.18 0.61
CA PRO A 188 -28.36 18.95 0.90
C PRO A 188 -28.43 19.41 2.35
N SER A 189 -27.44 19.04 3.14
CA SER A 189 -27.35 19.20 4.60
C SER A 189 -27.23 20.66 5.07
N GLY A 190 -27.75 21.62 4.30
CA GLY A 190 -27.71 23.05 4.55
C GLY A 190 -29.02 23.69 5.03
N GLN A 191 -30.08 22.92 5.30
CA GLN A 191 -31.32 23.48 5.87
C GLN A 191 -31.59 22.92 7.28
N PRO A 192 -31.52 23.75 8.35
CA PRO A 192 -31.97 23.31 9.67
C PRO A 192 -33.47 22.98 9.57
N SER A 193 -33.84 21.75 9.90
CA SER A 193 -35.22 21.30 9.93
C SER A 193 -35.97 22.00 11.07
N GLY A 194 -36.46 23.21 10.80
CA GLY A 194 -37.44 23.88 11.63
C GLY A 194 -38.84 23.33 11.37
N GLY A 195 -39.51 22.91 12.45
CA GLY A 195 -40.97 22.98 12.58
C GLY A 195 -41.80 21.98 11.78
N GLY A 196 -41.89 20.74 12.28
CA GLY A 196 -43.01 19.84 11.98
C GLY A 196 -43.82 19.59 13.24
N THR A 197 -44.99 20.23 13.34
CA THR A 197 -45.94 20.07 14.45
C THR A 197 -46.57 18.68 14.44
N ASP A 198 -46.19 17.83 15.39
CA ASP A 198 -46.94 16.63 15.72
C ASP A 198 -47.97 16.96 16.81
N THR A 199 -49.22 17.14 16.39
CA THR A 199 -50.38 17.22 17.26
C THR A 199 -50.92 15.81 17.45
N ASN A 200 -50.71 15.20 18.62
CA ASN A 200 -51.68 14.33 19.32
C ASN A 200 -51.07 13.60 20.54
N ILE A 201 -50.78 14.32 21.63
CA ILE A 201 -50.70 13.72 22.97
C ILE A 201 -51.51 14.59 23.95
N PRO A 202 -52.52 14.07 24.65
CA PRO A 202 -53.32 14.84 25.61
C PRO A 202 -52.59 15.02 26.96
N PRO A 203 -52.84 16.10 27.70
CA PRO A 203 -52.14 16.40 28.94
C PRO A 203 -52.88 15.84 30.18
N SER A 204 -52.13 15.18 31.06
CA SER A 204 -52.44 15.10 32.50
C SER A 204 -51.10 15.19 33.23
N GLY A 205 -50.83 16.23 34.02
CA GLY A 205 -51.40 16.40 35.36
C GLY A 205 -50.67 15.44 36.32
N GLY A 206 -50.03 15.83 37.41
CA GLY A 206 -49.91 17.12 38.06
C GLY A 206 -48.81 17.07 39.13
N ASP A 207 -48.61 18.24 39.70
CA ASP A 207 -47.69 18.59 40.76
C ASP A 207 -48.12 17.98 42.12
N THR A 208 -47.19 17.43 42.91
CA THR A 208 -47.32 17.40 44.37
C THR A 208 -45.96 17.48 45.06
N ASN A 209 -45.81 18.56 45.81
CA ASN A 209 -44.79 18.79 46.84
C ASN A 209 -44.96 17.83 48.03
N THR A 210 -43.88 17.20 48.51
CA THR A 210 -43.38 17.26 49.92
C THR A 210 -42.05 16.49 50.10
N PRO A 211 -41.05 17.06 50.80
CA PRO A 211 -39.83 16.36 51.29
C PRO A 211 -39.96 16.06 52.82
N PRO A 212 -38.92 15.63 53.60
CA PRO A 212 -37.58 15.07 53.33
C PRO A 212 -37.25 13.78 54.16
N ASN A 213 -36.19 13.03 53.80
CA ASN A 213 -35.10 12.64 54.74
C ASN A 213 -34.06 11.66 54.15
N GLY A 214 -32.79 11.92 54.48
CA GLY A 214 -31.63 11.02 54.42
C GLY A 214 -30.90 11.02 53.07
N GLY A 215 -29.62 11.35 52.93
CA GLY A 215 -28.53 11.49 53.90
C GLY A 215 -27.27 10.88 53.29
N ASP A 216 -26.26 11.71 53.04
CA ASP A 216 -24.83 11.41 52.86
C ASP A 216 -24.42 10.58 51.61
N THR A 217 -23.46 10.97 50.76
CA THR A 217 -22.07 11.35 51.06
C THR A 217 -21.37 12.05 49.87
N ASN A 218 -20.63 13.11 50.20
CA ASN A 218 -19.32 13.51 49.67
C ASN A 218 -18.94 13.30 48.19
N ILE A 219 -19.08 14.36 47.39
CA ILE A 219 -18.08 14.76 46.35
C ILE A 219 -18.02 16.30 46.33
N PRO A 220 -16.89 16.96 46.64
CA PRO A 220 -16.78 18.40 46.44
C PRO A 220 -16.45 18.74 44.98
N PRO A 221 -16.91 19.90 44.47
CA PRO A 221 -16.93 20.23 43.05
C PRO A 221 -15.65 20.95 42.63
N SER A 222 -15.12 20.61 41.44
CA SER A 222 -14.14 21.47 40.77
C SER A 222 -14.88 22.39 39.80
N GLY A 223 -15.32 23.54 40.33
CA GLY A 223 -15.72 24.69 39.55
C GLY A 223 -14.51 25.33 38.84
N GLY A 224 -14.80 26.07 37.78
CA GLY A 224 -13.81 26.79 37.00
C GLY A 224 -13.36 28.12 37.61
N ASP A 225 -12.33 28.62 36.93
CA ASP A 225 -11.97 30.01 36.66
C ASP A 225 -10.80 30.66 37.45
N THR A 226 -10.11 31.53 36.71
CA THR A 226 -9.18 32.62 37.08
C THR A 226 -7.66 32.39 36.98
N ASN A 227 -7.09 32.99 35.93
CA ASN A 227 -5.85 33.79 35.87
C ASN A 227 -4.87 33.74 37.06
N ILE A 228 -3.63 33.29 36.81
CA ILE A 228 -2.45 33.55 37.66
C ILE A 228 -1.27 34.10 36.80
N PRO A 229 -0.44 35.03 37.33
CA PRO A 229 0.49 35.89 36.60
C PRO A 229 1.88 35.26 36.32
N PRO A 230 2.75 35.90 35.51
CA PRO A 230 4.09 35.40 35.23
C PRO A 230 5.02 35.68 36.41
N GLY A 231 5.33 34.64 37.19
CA GLY A 231 6.28 34.69 38.31
C GLY A 231 7.05 33.38 38.38
N GLY A 232 8.38 33.47 38.22
CA GLY A 232 9.27 32.33 38.04
C GLY A 232 9.20 31.29 39.14
N ASP A 233 9.20 30.02 38.70
CA ASP A 233 9.31 28.87 39.57
C ASP A 233 10.64 28.17 39.27
N THR A 234 11.62 28.41 40.13
CA THR A 234 12.90 27.69 40.17
C THR A 234 12.76 26.49 41.10
N ASN A 235 12.00 25.47 40.69
CA ASN A 235 12.16 24.09 41.19
C ASN A 235 11.29 23.08 40.42
N THR A 236 11.65 22.75 39.18
CA THR A 236 11.16 21.53 38.53
C THR A 236 12.30 20.52 38.50
N GLY A 237 12.24 19.49 39.34
CA GLY A 237 13.09 18.32 39.22
C GLY A 237 12.92 17.75 37.82
N THR A 238 13.89 18.04 36.95
CA THR A 238 13.87 17.58 35.57
C THR A 238 14.07 16.07 35.61
N ASN A 239 13.03 15.31 35.30
CA ASN A 239 13.10 13.89 34.98
C ASN A 239 13.90 13.70 33.68
N THR A 240 15.13 14.21 33.59
CA THR A 240 16.04 13.83 32.52
C THR A 240 16.33 12.35 32.68
N ASN A 241 16.27 11.58 31.59
CA ASN A 241 16.78 10.22 31.61
C ASN A 241 18.23 10.31 32.13
N PRO A 242 18.60 9.66 33.26
CA PRO A 242 19.88 9.89 33.94
C PRO A 242 21.10 9.76 33.03
N ASP A 243 20.96 9.00 31.94
CA ASP A 243 22.03 8.72 30.98
C ASP A 243 21.98 9.59 29.71
N GLY A 244 20.97 10.46 29.56
CA GLY A 244 20.76 11.28 28.36
C GLY A 244 20.43 10.47 27.10
N GLN A 245 19.98 9.23 27.26
CA GLN A 245 19.71 8.28 26.19
C GLN A 245 18.23 8.21 25.81
N PHE A 246 17.93 7.72 24.61
CA PHE A 246 16.59 7.23 24.29
C PHE A 246 16.40 5.85 24.93
N THR A 247 15.20 5.57 25.43
CA THR A 247 14.84 4.27 25.99
C THR A 247 13.45 3.86 25.56
N ILE A 248 13.17 2.56 25.63
CA ILE A 248 11.82 2.04 25.43
C ILE A 248 11.18 1.74 26.77
N LYS A 249 9.90 2.12 26.90
CA LYS A 249 9.10 1.84 28.07
C LYS A 249 7.63 1.73 27.71
N ASP A 250 7.01 0.59 28.01
CA ASP A 250 5.57 0.39 27.92
C ASP A 250 4.97 0.78 26.54
N GLY A 251 5.63 0.41 25.44
CA GLY A 251 5.17 0.75 24.09
C GLY A 251 5.45 2.19 23.65
N GLN A 252 6.31 2.90 24.37
CA GLN A 252 6.72 4.28 24.03
C GLN A 252 8.22 4.40 23.88
N ILE A 253 8.63 5.25 22.94
CA ILE A 253 9.99 5.78 22.87
C ILE A 253 10.05 6.94 23.88
N ILE A 254 10.98 6.87 24.83
CA ILE A 254 11.22 7.92 25.82
C ILE A 254 12.51 8.63 25.45
N GLY A 255 12.41 9.94 25.22
CA GLY A 255 13.54 10.78 24.85
C GLY A 255 14.51 11.03 26.01
N PRO A 256 15.68 11.63 25.72
CA PRO A 256 16.66 12.03 26.73
C PRO A 256 16.11 12.95 27.83
N ASP A 257 15.07 13.73 27.51
CA ASP A 257 14.38 14.62 28.46
C ASP A 257 13.34 13.88 29.34
N GLY A 258 13.26 12.55 29.22
CA GLY A 258 12.36 11.67 29.96
C GLY A 258 10.90 11.70 29.52
N LYS A 259 10.59 12.37 28.39
CA LYS A 259 9.21 12.43 27.86
C LYS A 259 9.02 11.46 26.69
N PRO A 260 7.78 11.06 26.40
CA PRO A 260 7.47 10.36 25.16
C PRO A 260 7.97 11.15 23.95
N PHE A 261 8.69 10.46 23.06
CA PHE A 261 9.20 10.98 21.80
C PHE A 261 8.35 10.43 20.66
N ILE A 262 7.81 11.33 19.84
CA ILE A 262 7.06 10.99 18.62
C ILE A 262 7.87 11.53 17.45
N ALA A 263 8.38 10.63 16.61
CA ALA A 263 9.11 11.01 15.41
C ALA A 263 8.20 11.80 14.45
N LYS A 264 8.67 12.96 14.00
CA LYS A 264 8.07 13.77 12.94
C LYS A 264 9.19 14.10 11.98
N GLY A 265 9.31 13.29 10.94
CA GLY A 265 10.50 13.27 10.10
C GLY A 265 10.26 13.24 8.61
N ILE A 266 11.37 13.34 7.90
CA ILE A 266 11.48 13.16 6.46
C ILE A 266 12.66 12.23 6.15
N ALA A 267 12.58 11.49 5.06
CA ALA A 267 13.70 10.72 4.54
C ALA A 267 14.52 11.57 3.56
N VAL A 268 15.84 11.40 3.62
CA VAL A 268 16.80 12.06 2.74
C VAL A 268 17.82 11.03 2.25
N ASN A 269 18.24 11.15 0.99
CA ASN A 269 19.31 10.30 0.46
C ASN A 269 20.65 10.78 0.99
N ALA A 270 21.49 9.87 1.46
CA ALA A 270 22.81 10.22 2.02
C ALA A 270 23.70 11.01 1.04
N GLY A 271 23.63 10.67 -0.25
CA GLY A 271 24.41 11.37 -1.30
C GLY A 271 24.01 12.83 -1.55
N SER A 272 22.80 13.26 -1.14
CA SER A 272 22.35 14.66 -1.23
C SER A 272 22.23 15.34 0.13
N ALA A 273 22.20 14.58 1.23
CA ALA A 273 21.88 15.04 2.58
C ALA A 273 22.71 16.26 3.04
N VAL A 274 24.02 16.28 2.77
CA VAL A 274 24.90 17.40 3.18
C VAL A 274 24.50 18.71 2.49
N GLN A 275 23.98 18.67 1.26
CA GLN A 275 23.50 19.87 0.56
C GLN A 275 22.11 20.30 1.05
N ASP A 276 21.41 19.42 1.75
CA ASP A 276 20.01 19.57 2.08
C ASP A 276 19.78 20.15 3.47
N GLU A 277 20.75 20.24 4.41
CA GLU A 277 20.51 20.77 5.78
C GLU A 277 19.76 22.10 5.78
N ALA A 278 20.28 23.11 5.07
CA ALA A 278 19.66 24.43 5.05
C ALA A 278 18.25 24.39 4.43
N THR A 279 18.03 23.49 3.47
CA THR A 279 16.74 23.27 2.81
C THR A 279 15.76 22.56 3.74
N ILE A 280 16.20 21.53 4.45
CA ILE A 280 15.45 20.79 5.46
C ILE A 280 14.94 21.78 6.50
N LEU A 281 15.83 22.55 7.10
CA LEU A 281 15.46 23.46 8.20
C LEU A 281 14.65 24.67 7.73
N LYS A 282 14.77 25.05 6.45
CA LYS A 282 13.92 26.08 5.86
C LYS A 282 12.46 25.64 5.77
N TYR A 283 12.20 24.42 5.31
CA TYR A 283 10.84 23.93 5.07
C TYR A 283 10.24 23.19 6.26
N PHE A 284 11.08 22.55 7.08
CA PHE A 284 10.69 21.72 8.21
C PHE A 284 11.40 22.18 9.50
N PRO A 285 11.24 23.44 9.95
CA PRO A 285 11.92 23.98 11.12
C PRO A 285 11.63 23.24 12.44
N LYS A 286 10.54 22.46 12.52
CA LYS A 286 10.21 21.61 13.68
C LYS A 286 10.51 20.12 13.47
N VAL A 287 11.21 19.75 12.39
CA VAL A 287 11.61 18.35 12.18
C VAL A 287 12.43 17.86 13.37
N ASN A 288 12.11 16.67 13.88
CA ASN A 288 12.81 16.08 15.03
C ASN A 288 13.48 14.74 14.70
N THR A 289 13.23 14.21 13.51
CA THR A 289 13.78 12.94 13.01
C THR A 289 14.11 13.08 11.54
N ILE A 290 15.26 12.59 11.12
CA ILE A 290 15.64 12.43 9.72
C ILE A 290 15.97 10.96 9.50
N ARG A 291 15.38 10.33 8.49
CA ARG A 291 15.84 9.03 8.02
C ARG A 291 16.84 9.26 6.91
N LEU A 292 18.08 8.86 7.17
CA LEU A 292 19.18 8.95 6.22
C LEU A 292 19.27 7.62 5.49
N ALA A 293 18.69 7.56 4.29
CA ALA A 293 18.80 6.41 3.41
C ALA A 293 20.25 6.30 2.92
N THR A 294 21.00 5.38 3.53
CA THR A 294 22.41 5.04 3.23
C THR A 294 22.48 3.67 2.56
N GLY A 295 23.66 3.05 2.41
CA GLY A 295 23.74 1.62 2.04
C GLY A 295 25.11 1.03 2.39
N ALA A 296 25.14 -0.25 2.78
CA ALA A 296 26.30 -0.92 3.36
C ALA A 296 27.56 -0.97 2.47
N ASP A 297 27.39 -0.92 1.15
CA ASP A 297 28.50 -0.97 0.20
C ASP A 297 29.16 0.39 -0.07
N GLY A 298 28.62 1.48 0.50
CA GLY A 298 29.05 2.84 0.25
C GLY A 298 28.92 3.30 -1.22
N ASN A 299 28.51 2.42 -2.14
CA ASN A 299 28.43 2.65 -3.59
C ASN A 299 27.03 3.02 -4.04
N THR A 300 26.04 2.66 -3.24
CA THR A 300 24.62 2.77 -3.55
C THR A 300 24.08 4.20 -3.61
N TYR A 301 24.86 5.18 -3.14
CA TYR A 301 24.59 6.61 -3.36
C TYR A 301 25.79 7.41 -3.83
N THR A 302 26.80 6.76 -4.40
CA THR A 302 27.76 7.51 -5.21
C THR A 302 27.07 7.85 -6.52
N GLY A 303 26.72 9.12 -6.69
CA GLY A 303 26.89 9.69 -8.02
C GLY A 303 28.31 9.31 -8.45
N LYS A 304 28.40 8.33 -9.37
CA LYS A 304 29.62 7.66 -9.84
C LYS A 304 30.91 8.40 -9.45
N GLY A 305 31.63 7.93 -8.42
CA GLY A 305 33.01 8.38 -8.16
C GLY A 305 33.43 8.79 -6.75
N LYS A 306 32.65 8.53 -5.69
CA LYS A 306 33.13 8.68 -4.30
C LYS A 306 33.60 7.34 -3.72
N THR A 307 34.53 7.36 -2.76
CA THR A 307 34.93 6.16 -2.01
C THR A 307 33.97 5.91 -0.84
N PRO A 308 33.87 4.67 -0.33
CA PRO A 308 33.08 4.37 0.88
C PRO A 308 33.47 5.25 2.09
N GLU A 309 34.75 5.60 2.23
CA GLU A 309 35.23 6.50 3.29
C GLU A 309 34.72 7.92 3.15
N GLU A 310 34.64 8.45 1.91
CA GLU A 310 34.08 9.78 1.65
C GLU A 310 32.59 9.82 1.98
N VAL A 311 31.84 8.79 1.60
CA VAL A 311 30.41 8.66 1.93
C VAL A 311 30.21 8.54 3.45
N ALA A 312 31.05 7.75 4.13
CA ALA A 312 31.02 7.63 5.58
C ALA A 312 31.32 8.97 6.28
N GLN A 313 32.30 9.72 5.78
CA GLN A 313 32.65 11.04 6.32
C GLN A 313 31.52 12.07 6.12
N GLU A 314 30.93 12.12 4.94
CA GLU A 314 29.81 13.02 4.63
C GLU A 314 28.56 12.66 5.47
N THR A 315 28.27 11.37 5.60
CA THR A 315 27.20 10.86 6.46
C THR A 315 27.44 11.26 7.92
N GLN A 316 28.65 11.09 8.43
CA GLN A 316 28.98 11.47 9.80
C GLN A 316 28.87 12.99 10.03
N GLN A 317 29.33 13.81 9.08
CA GLN A 317 29.19 15.26 9.18
C GLN A 317 27.71 15.67 9.26
N PHE A 318 26.85 15.09 8.40
CA PHE A 318 25.41 15.32 8.44
C PHE A 318 24.78 14.88 9.78
N ILE A 319 25.15 13.69 10.28
CA ILE A 319 24.72 13.17 11.58
C ILE A 319 25.08 14.15 12.70
N ASP A 320 26.32 14.64 12.72
CA ASP A 320 26.80 15.56 13.74
C ASP A 320 26.02 16.89 13.71
N ASP A 321 25.72 17.41 12.53
CA ASP A 321 25.01 18.68 12.36
C ASP A 321 23.53 18.58 12.75
N MET A 322 22.87 17.47 12.43
CA MET A 322 21.49 17.20 12.90
C MET A 322 21.46 16.95 14.42
N THR A 323 22.41 16.19 14.95
CA THR A 323 22.53 15.88 16.38
C THR A 323 22.71 17.14 17.22
N LYS A 324 23.54 18.10 16.79
CA LYS A 324 23.72 19.39 17.49
C LYS A 324 22.41 20.16 17.67
N ARG A 325 21.39 19.85 16.86
CA ARG A 325 20.07 20.46 16.89
C ARG A 325 19.05 19.61 17.67
N GLY A 326 19.46 18.48 18.23
CA GLY A 326 18.58 17.54 18.92
C GLY A 326 17.65 16.77 17.97
N ILE A 327 18.04 16.63 16.70
CA ILE A 327 17.28 15.88 15.68
C ILE A 327 17.84 14.46 15.64
N VAL A 328 16.98 13.46 15.76
CA VAL A 328 17.32 12.04 15.58
C VAL A 328 17.69 11.79 14.12
N VAL A 329 18.76 11.05 13.88
CA VAL A 329 19.11 10.50 12.57
C VAL A 329 18.98 8.98 12.62
N ILE A 330 18.00 8.45 11.89
CA ILE A 330 17.85 7.02 11.64
C ILE A 330 18.76 6.71 10.45
N VAL A 331 19.86 6.00 10.67
CA VAL A 331 20.75 5.55 9.60
C VAL A 331 20.22 4.24 9.07
N ASP A 332 19.79 4.27 7.82
CA ASP A 332 19.06 3.21 7.15
C ASP A 332 19.94 2.54 6.09
N ASP A 333 20.06 1.21 6.13
CA ASP A 333 20.75 0.42 5.11
C ASP A 333 19.82 0.19 3.91
N HIS A 334 19.83 1.18 3.03
CA HIS A 334 18.95 1.34 1.88
C HIS A 334 19.64 0.88 0.60
N GLN A 335 19.58 -0.43 0.32
CA GLN A 335 20.08 -0.98 -0.94
C GLN A 335 19.21 -0.49 -2.13
N PRO A 336 19.76 0.18 -3.15
CA PRO A 336 19.06 0.81 -4.24
C PRO A 336 18.79 -0.20 -5.34
N GLY A 337 17.63 -0.08 -5.96
CA GLY A 337 17.25 -0.83 -7.16
C GLY A 337 16.93 -2.30 -6.90
N ASP A 338 17.30 -2.87 -5.76
CA ASP A 338 17.00 -4.24 -5.40
C ASP A 338 16.36 -4.32 -4.03
N ARG A 339 15.28 -5.08 -4.01
CA ARG A 339 14.63 -5.54 -2.82
C ARG A 339 15.63 -6.34 -1.97
N HIS A 340 15.85 -5.98 -0.71
CA HIS A 340 16.87 -6.61 0.15
C HIS A 340 16.54 -8.07 0.44
N VAL A 341 17.34 -9.02 -0.02
CA VAL A 341 17.20 -10.42 0.38
C VAL A 341 18.03 -10.61 1.65
N PRO A 342 17.44 -11.15 2.75
CA PRO A 342 18.19 -11.30 4.01
C PRO A 342 19.54 -11.98 3.82
N ALA A 343 20.59 -11.28 4.25
CA ALA A 343 21.96 -11.65 4.07
C ALA A 343 22.31 -12.86 4.94
N THR A 344 23.22 -13.69 4.42
CA THR A 344 23.77 -14.84 5.15
C THR A 344 25.28 -14.96 4.88
N GLY A 345 25.96 -15.77 5.69
CA GLY A 345 27.37 -16.10 5.48
C GLY A 345 28.27 -14.85 5.44
N SER A 346 29.08 -14.72 4.39
CA SER A 346 30.01 -13.59 4.25
C SER A 346 29.33 -12.26 3.99
N ALA A 347 28.13 -12.25 3.38
CA ALA A 347 27.37 -11.02 3.14
C ALA A 347 26.86 -10.46 4.47
N LEU A 348 26.22 -11.31 5.29
CA LEU A 348 25.79 -10.93 6.63
C LEU A 348 26.96 -10.44 7.48
N LYS A 349 28.11 -11.11 7.39
CA LYS A 349 29.30 -10.68 8.13
C LYS A 349 29.79 -9.29 7.73
N ALA A 350 29.73 -8.95 6.45
CA ALA A 350 30.12 -7.62 5.97
C ALA A 350 29.15 -6.53 6.49
N GLU A 351 27.86 -6.84 6.52
CA GLU A 351 26.82 -5.98 7.07
C GLU A 351 26.98 -5.79 8.60
N GLU A 352 27.18 -6.87 9.37
CA GLU A 352 27.51 -6.81 10.80
C GLU A 352 28.74 -5.92 11.07
N ASP A 353 29.80 -6.05 10.26
CA ASP A 353 31.01 -5.24 10.39
C ASP A 353 30.76 -3.75 10.07
N TRP A 354 29.83 -3.45 9.16
CA TRP A 354 29.41 -2.09 8.85
C TRP A 354 28.62 -1.47 10.01
N TYR A 355 27.60 -2.16 10.52
CA TYR A 355 26.83 -1.71 11.70
C TYR A 355 27.72 -1.56 12.94
N ALA A 356 28.66 -2.48 13.18
CA ALA A 356 29.58 -2.36 14.30
C ALA A 356 30.48 -1.12 14.18
N LYS A 357 30.98 -0.78 12.99
CA LYS A 357 31.76 0.45 12.79
C LYS A 357 30.91 1.70 13.01
N LEU A 358 29.71 1.74 12.45
CA LEU A 358 28.78 2.86 12.60
C LEU A 358 28.37 3.06 14.07
N ALA A 359 28.05 1.97 14.77
CA ALA A 359 27.72 1.96 16.19
C ALA A 359 28.89 2.40 17.07
N GLN A 360 30.11 1.97 16.74
CA GLN A 360 31.33 2.39 17.45
C GLN A 360 31.61 3.88 17.27
N ALA A 361 31.41 4.43 16.06
CA ALA A 361 31.58 5.85 15.79
C ALA A 361 30.56 6.72 16.54
N ASN A 362 29.33 6.22 16.68
CA ASN A 362 28.21 6.95 17.28
C ASN A 362 27.83 6.48 18.71
N LYS A 363 28.74 5.77 19.39
CA LYS A 363 28.49 5.16 20.71
C LYS A 363 27.98 6.13 21.78
N ASN A 364 28.44 7.37 21.73
CA ASN A 364 28.07 8.41 22.70
C ASN A 364 27.06 9.42 22.14
N ASN A 365 26.48 9.13 20.96
CA ASN A 365 25.51 9.99 20.32
C ASN A 365 24.10 9.35 20.43
N PRO A 366 23.26 9.75 21.39
CA PRO A 366 21.94 9.15 21.59
C PRO A 366 20.98 9.41 20.41
N TYR A 367 21.27 10.40 19.58
CA TYR A 367 20.43 10.80 18.45
C TYR A 367 20.68 9.97 17.19
N VAL A 368 21.52 8.94 17.23
CA VAL A 368 21.74 8.03 16.08
C VAL A 368 21.03 6.72 16.34
N TRP A 369 20.06 6.39 15.50
CA TRP A 369 19.37 5.11 15.51
C TRP A 369 19.81 4.28 14.31
N PHE A 370 19.82 2.96 14.47
CA PHE A 370 20.30 2.03 13.43
C PHE A 370 19.10 1.26 12.88
N GLN A 371 18.69 1.58 11.66
CA GLN A 371 17.65 0.82 10.97
C GLN A 371 18.28 -0.36 10.25
N THR A 372 17.75 -1.55 10.50
CA THR A 372 18.09 -2.78 9.77
C THR A 372 17.74 -2.64 8.29
N PRO A 373 18.24 -3.51 7.39
CA PRO A 373 18.04 -3.37 5.96
C PRO A 373 16.61 -3.07 5.54
N ASN A 374 16.48 -2.01 4.74
CA ASN A 374 15.23 -1.50 4.24
C ASN A 374 14.43 -2.55 3.45
N GLU A 375 13.14 -2.66 3.75
CA GLU A 375 12.17 -3.44 2.97
C GLU A 375 12.66 -4.84 2.54
N PRO A 376 12.96 -5.75 3.49
CA PRO A 376 13.41 -7.09 3.14
C PRO A 376 12.37 -7.82 2.28
N VAL A 377 12.83 -8.68 1.36
CA VAL A 377 11.99 -9.48 0.46
C VAL A 377 12.38 -10.95 0.45
N PRO A 378 11.45 -11.83 0.08
CA PRO A 378 11.73 -13.26 0.03
C PRO A 378 12.75 -13.60 -1.06
N GLY A 379 13.95 -13.99 -0.65
CA GLY A 379 14.81 -14.89 -1.44
C GLY A 379 14.22 -16.30 -1.48
N ASN A 380 13.67 -16.75 -0.34
CA ASN A 380 12.85 -17.95 -0.23
C ASN A 380 11.61 -17.67 0.63
N ALA A 381 10.42 -17.77 0.04
CA ALA A 381 9.17 -17.47 0.72
C ALA A 381 8.91 -18.29 2.00
N SER A 382 9.45 -19.51 2.13
CA SER A 382 9.21 -20.39 3.28
C SER A 382 10.09 -20.08 4.49
N THR A 383 11.26 -19.47 4.28
CA THR A 383 12.21 -19.15 5.35
C THR A 383 12.34 -17.66 5.57
N PHE A 384 11.82 -16.85 4.65
CA PHE A 384 11.97 -15.41 4.62
C PHE A 384 11.79 -14.72 5.98
N VAL A 385 10.69 -14.96 6.69
CA VAL A 385 10.43 -14.35 8.02
C VAL A 385 11.53 -14.69 9.02
N LYS A 386 11.98 -15.96 9.04
CA LYS A 386 13.04 -16.42 9.93
C LYS A 386 14.40 -15.85 9.52
N ASP A 387 14.67 -15.77 8.22
CA ASP A 387 15.95 -15.26 7.70
C ASP A 387 16.08 -13.75 7.97
N THR A 388 15.01 -12.97 7.79
CA THR A 388 14.94 -11.55 8.17
C THR A 388 15.20 -11.37 9.66
N VAL A 389 14.47 -12.07 10.54
CA VAL A 389 14.65 -11.94 11.98
C VAL A 389 16.05 -12.38 12.43
N ALA A 390 16.64 -13.37 11.76
CA ALA A 390 18.01 -13.81 12.05
C ALA A 390 19.05 -12.76 11.67
N GLU A 391 18.88 -12.09 10.53
CA GLU A 391 19.70 -10.96 10.08
C GLU A 391 19.57 -9.77 11.03
N GLU A 392 18.35 -9.33 11.34
CA GLU A 392 18.10 -8.23 12.27
C GLU A 392 18.70 -8.50 13.66
N LYS A 393 18.60 -9.74 14.14
CA LYS A 393 19.25 -10.17 15.38
C LYS A 393 20.77 -10.10 15.30
N ALA A 394 21.36 -10.49 14.18
CA ALA A 394 22.81 -10.41 13.98
C ALA A 394 23.27 -8.94 14.00
N ILE A 395 22.56 -8.05 13.30
CA ILE A 395 22.80 -6.61 13.29
C ILE A 395 22.66 -6.02 14.70
N TYR A 396 21.58 -6.35 15.40
CA TYR A 396 21.38 -5.94 16.79
C TYR A 396 22.58 -6.34 17.66
N ASN A 397 23.04 -7.59 17.55
CA ASN A 397 24.19 -8.07 18.31
C ASN A 397 25.49 -7.35 17.90
N ALA A 398 25.69 -7.05 16.62
CA ALA A 398 26.83 -6.29 16.14
C ALA A 398 26.86 -4.88 16.75
N VAL A 399 25.73 -4.16 16.75
CA VAL A 399 25.58 -2.85 17.42
C VAL A 399 25.90 -2.98 18.92
N ARG A 400 25.25 -3.91 19.63
CA ARG A 400 25.43 -4.09 21.08
C ARG A 400 26.84 -4.54 21.46
N SER A 401 27.55 -5.27 20.59
CA SER A 401 28.93 -5.72 20.82
C SER A 401 29.93 -4.57 20.99
N THR A 402 29.59 -3.38 20.47
CA THR A 402 30.37 -2.15 20.65
C THR A 402 30.11 -1.48 22.00
N GLY A 403 29.12 -1.96 22.76
CA GLY A 403 28.57 -1.32 23.96
C GLY A 403 27.72 -0.09 23.64
N ASN A 404 27.20 0.03 22.41
CA ASN A 404 26.24 1.06 22.02
C ASN A 404 24.83 0.60 22.41
N ASP A 405 24.10 1.43 23.16
CA ASP A 405 22.75 1.15 23.68
C ASP A 405 21.63 1.93 22.96
N ASN A 406 21.96 2.64 21.87
CA ASN A 406 20.98 3.40 21.10
C ASN A 406 19.90 2.48 20.48
N ILE A 407 18.83 3.11 20.00
CA ILE A 407 17.72 2.40 19.37
C ILE A 407 18.17 1.66 18.10
N VAL A 408 17.73 0.41 17.97
CA VAL A 408 17.74 -0.36 16.72
C VAL A 408 16.32 -0.38 16.17
N VAL A 409 16.15 0.10 14.95
CA VAL A 409 14.87 0.13 14.24
C VAL A 409 14.82 -1.14 13.37
N ALA A 410 14.00 -2.11 13.78
CA ALA A 410 13.83 -3.40 13.12
C ALA A 410 12.72 -3.33 12.08
N GLU A 411 12.97 -3.86 10.89
CA GLU A 411 12.09 -3.69 9.75
C GLU A 411 10.95 -4.70 9.71
N MET A 412 9.73 -4.23 9.94
CA MET A 412 8.56 -5.12 9.94
C MET A 412 7.88 -5.18 8.58
N ALA A 413 8.21 -4.31 7.63
CA ALA A 413 7.42 -4.17 6.41
C ALA A 413 8.23 -3.80 5.16
N SER A 414 8.34 -4.75 4.23
CA SER A 414 7.91 -4.47 2.86
C SER A 414 6.46 -4.94 2.68
N ASN A 415 5.81 -4.61 1.55
CA ASN A 415 4.44 -5.03 1.21
C ASN A 415 4.15 -6.56 1.35
N TYR A 416 5.18 -7.37 1.57
CA TYR A 416 5.12 -8.82 1.66
C TYR A 416 5.23 -9.39 3.09
N THR A 417 5.64 -8.61 4.08
CA THR A 417 6.32 -9.16 5.28
C THR A 417 5.55 -8.94 6.57
N ALA A 418 4.91 -7.79 6.76
CA ALA A 418 4.26 -7.48 8.02
C ALA A 418 3.18 -8.50 8.41
N ASP A 419 2.32 -8.95 7.47
CA ASP A 419 1.32 -10.00 7.78
C ASP A 419 1.97 -11.36 8.06
N ARG A 420 3.17 -11.58 7.52
CA ARG A 420 3.89 -12.85 7.63
C ARG A 420 4.69 -12.93 8.92
N ILE A 421 5.35 -11.84 9.32
CA ILE A 421 6.06 -11.73 10.60
C ILE A 421 5.03 -11.76 11.73
N THR A 422 3.95 -10.97 11.64
CA THR A 422 2.92 -11.01 12.67
C THR A 422 2.08 -12.30 12.64
N GLY A 423 2.08 -12.99 11.51
CA GLY A 423 1.44 -14.29 11.33
C GLY A 423 2.24 -15.48 11.86
N ASP A 424 3.52 -15.29 12.22
CA ASP A 424 4.36 -16.32 12.84
C ASP A 424 4.84 -15.86 14.24
N PRO A 425 4.05 -16.10 15.30
CA PRO A 425 4.43 -15.71 16.66
C PRO A 425 5.73 -16.34 17.15
N SER A 426 6.25 -17.39 16.50
CA SER A 426 7.48 -18.05 16.93
C SER A 426 8.70 -17.13 16.79
N VAL A 427 8.70 -16.21 15.82
CA VAL A 427 9.82 -15.27 15.64
C VAL A 427 9.83 -14.14 16.65
N PHE A 428 8.71 -13.84 17.31
CA PHE A 428 8.64 -12.83 18.37
C PHE A 428 9.51 -13.16 19.58
N SER A 429 9.77 -14.44 19.82
CA SER A 429 10.65 -14.88 20.90
C SER A 429 12.08 -14.35 20.75
N GLU A 430 12.53 -14.06 19.52
CA GLU A 430 13.86 -13.52 19.25
C GLU A 430 14.01 -12.08 19.76
N TYR A 431 12.98 -11.23 19.59
CA TYR A 431 12.99 -9.85 20.07
C TYR A 431 12.81 -9.74 21.59
N SER A 432 12.25 -10.76 22.25
CA SER A 432 11.91 -10.69 23.68
C SER A 432 13.11 -10.39 24.62
N SER A 433 14.32 -10.74 24.17
CA SER A 433 15.58 -10.51 24.89
C SER A 433 16.31 -9.24 24.47
N MET A 434 15.87 -8.61 23.38
CA MET A 434 16.45 -7.38 22.88
C MET A 434 15.97 -6.20 23.72
N LYS A 435 16.73 -5.11 23.67
CA LYS A 435 16.44 -3.87 24.36
C LYS A 435 16.57 -2.71 23.40
N ASN A 436 15.77 -1.68 23.62
CA ASN A 436 15.73 -0.49 22.78
C ASN A 436 15.53 -0.84 21.30
N VAL A 437 14.55 -1.69 21.02
CA VAL A 437 14.10 -1.99 19.65
C VAL A 437 12.83 -1.20 19.37
N VAL A 438 12.71 -0.71 18.13
CA VAL A 438 11.51 -0.08 17.59
C VAL A 438 11.17 -0.82 16.30
N PHE A 439 9.90 -1.09 16.05
CA PHE A 439 9.46 -1.66 14.78
C PHE A 439 9.18 -0.58 13.73
N ASP A 440 9.60 -0.84 12.50
CA ASP A 440 9.37 0.03 11.35
C ASP A 440 8.30 -0.50 10.40
N TYR A 441 7.45 0.40 9.92
CA TYR A 441 6.41 0.15 8.95
C TYR A 441 6.49 1.11 7.78
N HIS A 442 6.45 0.53 6.58
CA HIS A 442 6.32 1.25 5.34
C HIS A 442 4.87 1.27 4.87
N ILE A 443 4.30 2.47 4.74
CA ILE A 443 2.89 2.64 4.45
C ILE A 443 2.69 3.52 3.21
N TYR A 444 2.31 2.88 2.10
CA TYR A 444 1.94 3.53 0.85
C TYR A 444 0.56 3.08 0.39
N ASN A 445 -0.28 4.03 0.00
CA ASN A 445 -1.59 3.74 -0.59
C ASN A 445 -2.43 2.75 0.25
N ARG A 446 -2.58 3.03 1.55
CA ARG A 446 -3.34 2.20 2.49
C ARG A 446 -4.50 2.97 3.11
N THR A 447 -5.50 2.23 3.57
CA THR A 447 -6.64 2.81 4.31
C THR A 447 -6.28 3.04 5.78
N PRO A 448 -6.96 3.97 6.46
CA PRO A 448 -6.83 4.14 7.91
C PRO A 448 -7.03 2.84 8.70
N GLU A 449 -7.93 1.97 8.23
CA GLU A 449 -8.29 0.68 8.83
C GLU A 449 -7.12 -0.30 8.72
N PHE A 450 -6.41 -0.30 7.58
CA PHE A 450 -5.20 -1.10 7.40
C PHE A 450 -4.11 -0.68 8.39
N ILE A 451 -3.89 0.63 8.55
CA ILE A 451 -2.92 1.17 9.52
C ILE A 451 -3.33 0.74 10.93
N LYS A 452 -4.57 0.98 11.35
CA LYS A 452 -5.07 0.52 12.67
C LYS A 452 -4.89 -0.98 12.89
N HIS A 453 -5.18 -1.80 11.89
CA HIS A 453 -5.01 -3.24 11.96
C HIS A 453 -3.54 -3.66 12.14
N ARG A 454 -2.64 -3.06 11.36
CA ARG A 454 -1.19 -3.25 11.48
C ARG A 454 -0.71 -2.93 12.89
N LEU A 455 -1.13 -1.81 13.45
CA LEU A 455 -0.72 -1.41 14.79
C LEU A 455 -1.25 -2.36 15.86
N ALA A 456 -2.51 -2.76 15.75
CA ALA A 456 -3.07 -3.77 16.64
C ALA A 456 -2.31 -5.11 16.58
N SER A 457 -1.75 -5.48 15.42
CA SER A 457 -0.96 -6.71 15.26
C SER A 457 0.42 -6.68 15.91
N THR A 458 0.96 -5.49 16.22
CA THR A 458 2.24 -5.32 16.95
C THR A 458 2.12 -5.22 18.44
N ALA A 459 0.97 -4.78 18.94
CA ALA A 459 0.69 -4.66 20.36
C ALA A 459 1.02 -5.91 21.22
N PRO A 460 0.91 -7.17 20.74
CA PRO A 460 1.28 -8.33 21.55
C PRO A 460 2.79 -8.61 21.62
N ILE A 461 3.64 -7.93 20.85
CA ILE A 461 5.07 -8.21 20.83
C ILE A 461 5.72 -7.44 21.98
N THR A 462 6.25 -8.18 22.95
CA THR A 462 6.88 -7.60 24.14
C THR A 462 8.32 -8.05 24.31
N ASP A 463 9.15 -7.17 24.85
CA ASP A 463 10.49 -7.45 25.34
C ASP A 463 10.57 -7.25 26.86
N THR A 464 11.79 -7.21 27.40
CA THR A 464 12.01 -6.95 28.83
C THR A 464 11.59 -5.54 29.30
N GLN A 465 11.25 -4.64 28.38
CA GLN A 465 10.85 -3.25 28.59
C GLN A 465 9.36 -2.99 28.32
N GLY A 466 8.59 -4.04 28.01
CA GLY A 466 7.15 -3.96 27.76
C GLY A 466 6.83 -4.19 26.28
N VAL A 467 5.80 -3.52 25.78
CA VAL A 467 5.45 -3.56 24.34
C VAL A 467 6.56 -2.88 23.54
N ILE A 468 6.99 -3.51 22.44
CA ILE A 468 7.92 -2.88 21.49
C ILE A 468 7.13 -1.83 20.69
N PRO A 469 7.52 -0.54 20.72
CA PRO A 469 6.83 0.51 19.98
C PRO A 469 7.04 0.34 18.47
N ALA A 470 6.13 0.92 17.69
CA ALA A 470 6.22 1.00 16.25
C ALA A 470 6.30 2.46 15.78
N ILE A 471 7.01 2.68 14.67
CA ILE A 471 7.00 3.91 13.87
C ILE A 471 6.59 3.58 12.44
N ILE A 472 6.22 4.61 11.70
CA ILE A 472 6.02 4.57 10.25
C ILE A 472 7.25 5.25 9.62
N GLY A 473 8.36 4.52 9.52
CA GLY A 473 9.65 5.03 9.05
C GLY A 473 9.70 5.32 7.56
N GLU A 474 8.64 4.95 6.82
CA GLU A 474 8.43 5.43 5.47
C GLU A 474 6.94 5.54 5.12
N TYR A 475 6.53 6.68 4.56
CA TYR A 475 5.23 6.83 3.93
C TYR A 475 5.26 7.83 2.78
N GLY A 476 4.28 7.71 1.89
CA GLY A 476 4.08 8.65 0.80
C GLY A 476 2.65 8.69 0.30
N ASN A 477 2.40 9.55 -0.68
CA ASN A 477 1.07 9.81 -1.25
C ASN A 477 0.83 9.11 -2.58
N THR A 478 1.75 8.26 -3.02
CA THR A 478 1.60 7.46 -4.24
C THR A 478 1.31 5.99 -3.94
N ASP A 479 1.03 5.23 -5.00
CA ASP A 479 1.19 3.78 -5.00
C ASP A 479 2.64 3.34 -4.73
N SER A 480 2.83 2.04 -4.45
CA SER A 480 4.12 1.41 -4.12
C SER A 480 5.11 1.34 -5.30
N GLY A 481 5.12 2.36 -6.16
CA GLY A 481 6.03 2.55 -7.28
C GLY A 481 6.28 4.03 -7.61
N GLY A 482 5.74 4.98 -6.81
CA GLY A 482 6.03 6.41 -6.98
C GLY A 482 5.33 7.07 -8.17
N THR A 483 4.39 6.39 -8.84
CA THR A 483 3.95 6.80 -10.19
C THR A 483 2.58 7.46 -10.26
N LEU A 484 1.73 7.29 -9.24
CA LEU A 484 0.39 7.87 -9.24
C LEU A 484 0.00 8.38 -7.85
N VAL A 485 -0.15 9.71 -7.72
CA VAL A 485 -0.90 10.33 -6.63
C VAL A 485 -2.35 9.89 -6.77
N THR A 486 -2.82 9.13 -5.78
CA THR A 486 -4.20 8.65 -5.76
C THR A 486 -4.98 9.30 -4.63
N ALA A 487 -6.29 9.34 -4.80
CA ALA A 487 -7.27 9.52 -3.74
C ALA A 487 -6.97 8.74 -2.44
N ALA A 488 -6.38 7.54 -2.58
CA ALA A 488 -6.02 6.69 -1.47
C ALA A 488 -4.67 7.09 -0.85
N GLY A 489 -3.78 7.70 -1.63
CA GLY A 489 -2.59 8.43 -1.15
C GLY A 489 -2.94 9.55 -0.17
N ASP A 490 -3.89 10.43 -0.49
CA ASP A 490 -4.30 11.51 0.43
C ASP A 490 -4.89 10.95 1.74
N ARG A 491 -5.68 9.87 1.65
CA ARG A 491 -6.19 9.18 2.85
C ARG A 491 -5.07 8.55 3.67
N ASN A 492 -4.06 8.01 2.99
CA ASN A 492 -2.88 7.43 3.61
C ASN A 492 -2.13 8.49 4.44
N LEU A 493 -1.86 9.67 3.85
CA LEU A 493 -1.20 10.77 4.54
C LEU A 493 -1.92 11.15 5.83
N LYS A 494 -3.22 11.45 5.71
CA LYS A 494 -4.05 11.81 6.84
C LYS A 494 -4.05 10.72 7.92
N ALA A 495 -4.19 9.46 7.53
CA ALA A 495 -4.20 8.34 8.47
C ALA A 495 -2.88 8.16 9.21
N VAL A 496 -1.74 8.29 8.52
CA VAL A 496 -0.41 8.25 9.12
C VAL A 496 -0.25 9.42 10.11
N GLN A 497 -0.57 10.64 9.67
CA GLN A 497 -0.40 11.86 10.46
C GLN A 497 -1.31 11.92 11.69
N GLU A 498 -2.53 11.38 11.60
CA GLU A 498 -3.51 11.31 12.69
C GLU A 498 -3.34 10.06 13.58
N SER A 499 -2.45 9.12 13.22
CA SER A 499 -2.25 7.87 13.97
C SER A 499 -1.71 8.07 15.39
N GLY A 500 -1.06 9.20 15.64
CA GLY A 500 -0.33 9.48 16.89
C GLY A 500 1.03 8.76 16.99
N LEU A 501 1.44 8.05 15.94
CA LEU A 501 2.74 7.39 15.88
C LEU A 501 3.84 8.29 15.34
N GLY A 502 5.08 7.90 15.64
CA GLY A 502 6.22 8.46 14.94
C GLY A 502 6.14 8.14 13.45
N SER A 503 6.39 9.12 12.58
CA SER A 503 6.35 8.93 11.13
C SER A 503 7.41 9.72 10.38
N VAL A 504 7.85 9.18 9.24
CA VAL A 504 8.88 9.77 8.37
C VAL A 504 8.41 9.76 6.92
N ALA A 505 8.27 10.95 6.32
CA ALA A 505 7.80 11.11 4.95
C ALA A 505 8.91 10.84 3.92
N TRP A 506 8.65 9.99 2.94
CA TRP A 506 9.53 9.77 1.79
C TRP A 506 9.16 10.71 0.65
N ALA A 507 10.07 11.43 -0.01
CA ALA A 507 11.41 11.80 0.43
C ALA A 507 11.85 13.17 -0.11
N LEU A 508 12.83 13.78 0.56
CA LEU A 508 13.47 15.00 0.09
C LEU A 508 14.48 14.65 -1.02
N HIS A 509 14.13 14.97 -2.25
CA HIS A 509 15.01 14.79 -3.41
C HIS A 509 15.29 16.15 -4.05
N ASN A 510 16.55 16.59 -3.99
CA ASN A 510 17.00 17.78 -4.68
C ASN A 510 17.51 17.39 -6.08
N GLY A 511 16.61 17.22 -7.05
CA GLY A 511 17.03 16.84 -8.40
C GLY A 511 15.95 16.41 -9.38
N SER A 512 16.36 16.30 -10.64
CA SER A 512 15.52 15.99 -11.80
C SER A 512 15.12 14.51 -11.91
N ALA A 513 14.92 13.80 -10.80
CA ALA A 513 14.35 12.45 -10.85
C ALA A 513 12.96 12.56 -11.49
N LYS A 514 12.87 12.15 -12.76
CA LYS A 514 11.78 12.57 -13.66
C LYS A 514 10.41 11.94 -13.34
N THR A 515 10.33 11.04 -12.36
CA THR A 515 9.16 10.18 -12.18
C THR A 515 8.77 9.89 -10.74
N ASP A 516 9.49 10.41 -9.73
CA ASP A 516 9.04 10.20 -8.36
C ASP A 516 8.01 11.27 -7.98
N GLU A 517 6.76 10.84 -7.83
CA GLU A 517 5.66 11.68 -7.35
C GLU A 517 5.67 11.82 -5.81
N ASN A 518 6.44 11.01 -5.07
CA ASN A 518 6.67 11.16 -3.63
C ASN A 518 7.76 12.19 -3.28
N LYS A 519 8.20 13.04 -4.21
CA LYS A 519 9.18 14.07 -3.88
C LYS A 519 8.54 15.19 -3.05
N LEU A 520 9.21 15.55 -1.95
CA LEU A 520 8.83 16.71 -1.14
C LEU A 520 9.12 18.04 -1.86
N LEU A 521 10.12 18.06 -2.76
CA LEU A 521 10.51 19.25 -3.54
C LEU A 521 10.30 19.06 -5.03
N ASP A 522 9.86 20.12 -5.72
CA ASP A 522 9.82 20.20 -7.16
C ASP A 522 11.22 20.44 -7.76
N LYS A 523 11.30 20.46 -9.09
CA LYS A 523 12.57 20.71 -9.82
C LYS A 523 13.19 22.09 -9.57
N ASN A 524 12.46 23.02 -8.93
CA ASN A 524 12.91 24.36 -8.59
C ASN A 524 13.24 24.49 -7.09
N GLY A 525 13.25 23.36 -6.35
CA GLY A 525 13.49 23.34 -4.91
C GLY A 525 12.36 23.96 -4.08
N GLN A 526 11.14 24.04 -4.62
CA GLN A 526 9.93 24.45 -3.88
C GLN A 526 9.16 23.24 -3.39
N LEU A 527 8.41 23.35 -2.30
CA LEU A 527 7.56 22.24 -1.84
C LEU A 527 6.54 21.85 -2.92
N THR A 528 6.38 20.55 -3.15
CA THR A 528 5.24 20.01 -3.88
C THR A 528 3.97 20.11 -3.03
N PRO A 529 2.76 19.85 -3.56
CA PRO A 529 1.56 19.74 -2.72
C PRO A 529 1.71 18.74 -1.57
N TYR A 530 2.33 17.59 -1.85
CA TYR A 530 2.68 16.59 -0.83
C TYR A 530 3.70 17.14 0.17
N GLY A 531 4.77 17.79 -0.31
CA GLY A 531 5.76 18.43 0.55
C GLY A 531 5.16 19.50 1.47
N GLN A 532 4.17 20.26 0.98
CA GLN A 532 3.47 21.27 1.78
C GLN A 532 2.65 20.62 2.89
N GLU A 533 1.91 19.54 2.59
CA GLU A 533 1.12 18.81 3.59
C GLU A 533 2.02 18.20 4.69
N VAL A 534 3.15 17.60 4.30
CA VAL A 534 4.15 17.09 5.25
C VAL A 534 4.75 18.22 6.09
N ALA A 535 5.07 19.36 5.48
CA ALA A 535 5.59 20.51 6.19
C ALA A 535 4.58 21.04 7.22
N ASP A 536 3.30 21.13 6.87
CA ASP A 536 2.24 21.57 7.78
C ASP A 536 2.08 20.61 8.97
N TYR A 537 2.13 19.29 8.72
CA TYR A 537 2.11 18.28 9.78
C TYR A 537 3.30 18.37 10.73
N ILE A 538 4.53 18.44 10.18
CA ILE A 538 5.75 18.52 10.98
C ILE A 538 5.80 19.82 11.78
N ASN A 539 5.35 20.93 11.18
CA ASN A 539 5.42 22.25 11.78
C ASN A 539 4.23 22.58 12.71
N SER A 540 3.22 21.72 12.78
CA SER A 540 2.20 21.77 13.85
C SER A 540 2.83 21.37 15.19
#